data_AF-A0A1U7Z1C3-F1
#
_entry.id   AF-A0A1U7Z1C3-F1
#
_cell.length_a   1.000
_cell.length_b   1.000
_cell.length_c   1.000
_cell.angle_alpha   90.00
_cell.angle_beta   90.00
_cell.angle_gamma   90.00
#
_symmetry.space_group_name_H-M   'P 1'
#
loop_
_entity.id
_entity.type
_entity.pdbx_description
1 polymer ?
#
loop_
_entity_poly.entity_id
_entity_poly.type
_entity_poly.pdbx_seq_one_letter_code
_entity_poly.pdbx_strand_id
1 'polypeptide(L)'
;MGSLGFLFLVLLPLSFPQLFFQQSSVLLVRGDAKLIQRTCKSTKHYDLCLSSLRSNSSSLKVDTKGLATIIIGIGMANATDTYSYLSSQLLSNTNDTALKTVLKGCADKYSYANDALQGALQQLALDSYDYAYVQVSAAVDYPNVCHNAFKRYPGLTYPPELALREQALESVCDVASGIIDLLGR
;
A
#
# COMPACT_ATOMS: atom_id res chain seq x y z
N MET A 1 -45.62 75.22 6.96
CA MET A 1 -45.70 74.98 8.41
C MET A 1 -46.13 73.54 8.63
N GLY A 2 -45.36 72.76 9.39
CA GLY A 2 -45.62 71.35 9.78
C GLY A 2 -45.15 70.33 8.73
N SER A 3 -43.92 69.80 8.77
CA SER A 3 -43.41 68.72 9.62
C SER A 3 -44.30 67.47 9.66
N LEU A 4 -43.79 66.37 9.10
CA LEU A 4 -43.98 64.98 9.57
C LEU A 4 -42.96 64.10 8.81
N GLY A 5 -41.70 64.19 9.22
CA GLY A 5 -40.69 63.20 8.86
C GLY A 5 -40.88 61.96 9.72
N PHE A 6 -41.51 60.93 9.19
CA PHE A 6 -41.53 59.61 9.83
C PHE A 6 -40.23 58.87 9.48
N LEU A 7 -39.35 58.76 10.48
CA LEU A 7 -38.24 57.82 10.53
C LEU A 7 -38.77 56.38 10.43
N PHE A 8 -38.66 55.76 9.25
CA PHE A 8 -38.72 54.31 9.13
C PHE A 8 -37.29 53.76 9.22
N LEU A 9 -36.89 53.35 10.43
CA LEU A 9 -35.74 52.48 10.65
C LEU A 9 -36.08 51.10 10.06
N VAL A 10 -35.68 50.87 8.81
CA VAL A 10 -35.71 49.55 8.18
C VAL A 10 -34.55 48.73 8.76
N LEU A 11 -34.86 47.91 9.76
CA LEU A 11 -33.95 46.84 10.20
C LEU A 11 -33.96 45.75 9.12
N LEU A 12 -32.94 45.74 8.27
CA LEU A 12 -32.64 44.60 7.41
C LEU A 12 -32.29 43.39 8.29
N PRO A 13 -33.02 42.25 8.22
CA PRO A 13 -32.45 41.02 8.71
C PRO A 13 -31.29 40.68 7.77
N LEU A 14 -30.07 40.63 8.31
CA LEU A 14 -28.94 39.97 7.68
C LEU A 14 -29.32 38.49 7.55
N SER A 15 -29.97 38.15 6.44
CA SER A 15 -30.19 36.78 6.00
C SER A 15 -28.82 36.20 5.67
N PHE A 16 -28.10 35.74 6.70
CA PHE A 16 -27.05 34.76 6.50
C PHE A 16 -27.71 33.58 5.79
N PRO A 17 -27.31 33.23 4.56
CA PRO A 17 -27.74 31.97 4.01
C PRO A 17 -27.16 30.94 4.97
N GLN A 18 -28.02 30.32 5.77
CA GLN A 18 -27.64 29.14 6.52
C GLN A 18 -27.17 28.16 5.45
N LEU A 19 -25.86 28.06 5.30
CA LEU A 19 -25.21 26.93 4.69
C LEU A 19 -25.75 25.75 5.47
N PHE A 20 -26.81 25.15 4.93
CA PHE A 20 -27.11 23.76 5.16
C PHE A 20 -25.84 23.04 4.71
N PHE A 21 -24.88 22.92 5.64
CA PHE A 21 -23.94 21.84 5.66
C PHE A 21 -24.81 20.60 5.74
N GLN A 22 -25.26 20.15 4.57
CA GLN A 22 -25.84 18.85 4.40
C GLN A 22 -24.68 17.91 4.72
N GLN A 23 -24.59 17.58 6.00
CA GLN A 23 -23.63 16.65 6.52
C GLN A 23 -24.00 15.32 5.92
N SER A 24 -23.43 15.04 4.75
CA SER A 24 -23.37 13.71 4.20
C SER A 24 -22.71 12.86 5.27
N SER A 25 -23.53 12.13 6.02
CA SER A 25 -23.09 10.98 6.77
C SER A 25 -22.56 9.99 5.75
N VAL A 26 -21.29 10.16 5.37
CA VAL A 26 -20.52 9.06 4.81
C VAL A 26 -20.68 7.95 5.84
N LEU A 27 -21.40 6.90 5.45
CA LEU A 27 -21.46 5.67 6.21
C LEU A 27 -20.03 5.14 6.24
N LEU A 28 -19.23 5.61 7.20
CA LEU A 28 -17.95 4.99 7.52
C LEU A 28 -18.34 3.60 8.00
N VAL A 29 -18.23 2.62 7.10
CA VAL A 29 -18.19 1.22 7.48
C VAL A 29 -17.08 1.15 8.51
N ARG A 30 -17.48 1.02 9.77
CA ARG A 30 -16.56 0.74 10.86
C ARG A 30 -15.96 -0.62 10.48
N GLY A 31 -14.72 -0.63 10.04
CA GLY A 31 -13.90 -1.83 10.09
C GLY A 31 -13.81 -2.20 11.56
N ASP A 32 -14.81 -2.91 12.09
CA ASP A 32 -14.75 -3.36 13.48
C ASP A 32 -13.61 -4.39 13.56
N ALA A 33 -13.03 -4.58 14.74
CA ALA A 33 -11.92 -5.51 14.91
C ALA A 33 -12.23 -6.94 14.42
N LYS A 34 -13.51 -7.32 14.29
CA LYS A 34 -13.95 -8.60 13.73
C LYS A 34 -13.82 -8.63 12.21
N LEU A 35 -13.98 -7.52 11.49
CA LEU A 35 -13.70 -7.46 10.05
C LEU A 35 -12.22 -7.80 9.81
N ILE A 36 -11.30 -7.10 10.48
CA ILE A 36 -9.86 -7.37 10.38
C ILE A 36 -9.57 -8.84 10.70
N GLN A 37 -10.14 -9.36 11.79
CA GLN A 37 -9.93 -10.75 12.18
C GLN A 37 -10.48 -11.74 11.13
N ARG A 38 -11.66 -11.48 10.57
CA ARG A 38 -12.26 -12.33 9.53
C ARG A 38 -11.42 -12.31 8.26
N THR A 39 -11.00 -11.14 7.83
CA THR A 39 -10.12 -10.95 6.67
C THR A 39 -8.80 -11.68 6.87
N CYS A 40 -8.12 -11.51 8.01
CA CYS A 40 -6.85 -12.20 8.23
C CYS A 40 -6.98 -13.72 8.36
N LYS A 41 -8.14 -14.28 8.72
CA LYS A 41 -8.35 -15.74 8.74
C LYS A 41 -8.32 -16.38 7.34
N SER A 42 -8.50 -15.61 6.27
CA SER A 42 -8.40 -16.13 4.90
C SER A 42 -6.98 -16.08 4.34
N THR A 43 -6.02 -15.50 5.06
CA THR A 43 -4.65 -15.32 4.59
C THR A 43 -3.75 -16.41 5.15
N LYS A 44 -2.68 -16.75 4.41
CA LYS A 44 -1.67 -17.73 4.86
C LYS A 44 -0.90 -17.24 6.09
N HIS A 45 -0.73 -15.93 6.24
CA HIS A 45 0.03 -15.30 7.33
C HIS A 45 -0.89 -14.50 8.25
N TYR A 46 -1.72 -15.20 9.03
CA TYR A 46 -2.73 -14.59 9.91
C TYR A 46 -2.13 -13.55 10.88
N ASP A 47 -1.05 -13.89 11.58
CA ASP A 47 -0.45 -13.01 12.59
C ASP A 47 0.21 -11.78 11.96
N LEU A 48 0.85 -11.95 10.80
CA LEU A 48 1.39 -10.84 10.01
C LEU A 48 0.25 -9.90 9.57
N CYS A 49 -0.80 -10.44 8.96
CA CYS A 49 -1.97 -9.65 8.56
C CYS A 49 -2.57 -8.87 9.73
N LEU A 50 -2.76 -9.53 10.88
CA LEU A 50 -3.39 -8.93 12.04
C LEU A 50 -2.52 -7.82 12.64
N SER A 51 -1.22 -8.07 12.80
CA SER A 51 -0.28 -7.09 13.36
C SER A 51 -0.11 -5.88 12.42
N SER A 52 0.04 -6.12 11.11
CA SER A 52 0.11 -5.07 10.09
C SER A 52 -1.13 -4.17 10.10
N LEU A 53 -2.33 -4.73 10.08
CA LEU A 53 -3.56 -3.94 10.02
C LEU A 53 -3.85 -3.23 11.35
N ARG A 54 -3.57 -3.85 12.51
CA ARG A 54 -3.77 -3.19 13.81
C ARG A 54 -2.81 -2.04 14.06
N SER A 55 -1.61 -2.08 13.47
CA SER A 55 -0.63 -0.99 13.57
C SER A 55 -1.03 0.24 12.76
N ASN A 56 -1.99 0.10 11.84
CA ASN A 56 -2.53 1.20 11.05
C ASN A 56 -3.93 1.60 11.56
N SER A 57 -4.05 2.80 12.13
CA SER A 57 -5.32 3.30 12.69
C SER A 57 -6.44 3.47 11.66
N SER A 58 -6.10 3.61 10.37
CA SER A 58 -7.07 3.70 9.28
C SER A 58 -7.75 2.37 8.98
N SER A 59 -7.16 1.23 9.36
CA SER A 59 -7.75 -0.10 9.15
C SER A 59 -9.12 -0.27 9.80
N LEU A 60 -9.42 0.49 10.85
CA LEU A 60 -10.71 0.45 11.54
C LEU A 60 -11.83 1.22 10.82
N LYS A 61 -11.51 1.89 9.71
CA LYS A 61 -12.42 2.80 8.99
C LYS A 61 -12.66 2.40 7.54
N VAL A 62 -12.12 1.25 7.13
CA VAL A 62 -12.16 0.79 5.74
C VAL A 62 -12.77 -0.59 5.65
N ASP A 63 -13.31 -0.90 4.47
CA ASP A 63 -13.81 -2.22 4.11
C ASP A 63 -12.66 -3.18 3.73
N THR A 64 -13.00 -4.41 3.32
CA THR A 64 -12.01 -5.42 2.90
C THR A 64 -11.10 -4.92 1.77
N LYS A 65 -11.64 -4.14 0.82
CA LYS A 65 -10.84 -3.53 -0.26
C LYS A 65 -9.82 -2.54 0.29
N GLY A 66 -10.23 -1.68 1.22
CA GLY A 66 -9.29 -0.78 1.89
C GLY A 66 -8.27 -1.49 2.77
N LEU A 67 -8.60 -2.64 3.38
CA LEU A 67 -7.62 -3.48 4.06
C LEU A 67 -6.58 -4.05 3.07
N ALA A 68 -7.01 -4.49 1.88
CA ALA A 68 -6.10 -4.91 0.81
C ALA A 68 -5.16 -3.77 0.39
N THR A 69 -5.71 -2.57 0.17
CA THR A 69 -4.94 -1.36 -0.14
C THR A 69 -3.87 -1.07 0.91
N ILE A 70 -4.18 -1.22 2.20
CA ILE A 70 -3.20 -1.01 3.28
C ILE A 70 -2.06 -2.04 3.21
N ILE A 71 -2.38 -3.33 3.05
CA ILE A 71 -1.35 -4.38 2.95
C ILE A 71 -0.48 -4.19 1.70
N ILE A 72 -1.06 -3.87 0.55
CA ILE A 72 -0.29 -3.57 -0.68
C ILE A 72 0.65 -2.38 -0.44
N GLY A 73 0.19 -1.34 0.26
CA GLY A 73 1.04 -0.22 0.65
C GLY A 73 2.24 -0.62 1.52
N ILE A 74 2.09 -1.61 2.40
CA ILE A 74 3.21 -2.18 3.15
C ILE A 74 4.17 -2.92 2.22
N GLY A 75 3.65 -3.67 1.24
CA GLY A 75 4.47 -4.32 0.22
C GLY A 75 5.31 -3.31 -0.58
N MET A 76 4.71 -2.18 -0.96
CA MET A 76 5.40 -1.08 -1.65
C MET A 76 6.53 -0.50 -0.80
N ALA A 77 6.29 -0.31 0.50
CA ALA A 77 7.33 0.13 1.44
C ALA A 77 8.47 -0.88 1.51
N ASN A 78 8.18 -2.18 1.66
CA ASN A 78 9.19 -3.24 1.66
C ASN A 78 10.03 -3.25 0.37
N ALA A 79 9.38 -3.10 -0.80
CA ALA A 79 10.05 -3.06 -2.09
C ALA A 79 10.96 -1.82 -2.21
N THR A 80 10.45 -0.64 -1.83
CA THR A 80 11.20 0.63 -1.86
C THR A 80 12.38 0.63 -0.89
N ASP A 81 12.19 0.10 0.31
CA ASP A 81 13.24 -0.01 1.32
C ASP A 81 14.34 -0.97 0.85
N THR A 82 13.97 -2.05 0.16
CA THR A 82 14.94 -3.01 -0.37
C THR A 82 15.69 -2.46 -1.58
N TYR A 83 15.01 -1.74 -2.47
CA TYR A 83 15.66 -0.95 -3.53
C TYR A 83 16.70 0.01 -2.95
N SER A 84 16.33 0.75 -1.91
CA SER A 84 17.21 1.73 -1.25
C SER A 84 18.39 1.06 -0.57
N TYR A 85 18.16 -0.06 0.11
CA TYR A 85 19.20 -0.90 0.69
C TYR A 85 20.21 -1.34 -0.39
N LEU A 86 19.76 -1.95 -1.49
CA LEU A 86 20.63 -2.40 -2.58
C LEU A 86 21.40 -1.23 -3.22
N SER A 87 20.72 -0.11 -3.44
CA SER A 87 21.33 1.11 -3.96
C SER A 87 22.42 1.65 -3.03
N SER A 88 22.23 1.60 -1.71
CA SER A 88 23.25 2.00 -0.74
C SER A 88 24.48 1.09 -0.79
N GLN A 89 24.31 -0.21 -1.06
CA GLN A 89 25.43 -1.14 -1.19
C GLN A 89 26.28 -0.85 -2.43
N LEU A 90 25.70 -0.26 -3.48
CA LEU A 90 26.42 0.18 -4.68
C LEU A 90 27.38 1.34 -4.41
N LEU A 91 27.11 2.15 -3.38
CA LEU A 91 27.96 3.25 -2.95
C LEU A 91 29.18 2.79 -2.12
N SER A 92 29.25 1.50 -1.79
CA SER A 92 30.41 0.95 -1.08
C SER A 92 31.67 0.97 -1.96
N ASN A 93 32.84 1.14 -1.33
CA ASN A 93 34.16 1.15 -1.99
C ASN A 93 34.62 -0.24 -2.47
N THR A 94 33.70 -1.18 -2.74
CA THR A 94 34.07 -2.48 -3.31
C THR A 94 34.55 -2.33 -4.74
N ASN A 95 35.62 -3.05 -5.10
CA ASN A 95 36.14 -3.15 -6.46
C ASN A 95 35.50 -4.31 -7.24
N ASP A 96 34.59 -5.07 -6.62
CA ASP A 96 33.89 -6.18 -7.27
C ASP A 96 32.81 -5.65 -8.23
N THR A 97 33.15 -5.65 -9.52
CA THR A 97 32.26 -5.20 -10.59
C THR A 97 31.10 -6.16 -10.82
N ALA A 98 31.31 -7.47 -10.63
CA ALA A 98 30.26 -8.48 -10.78
C ALA A 98 29.19 -8.29 -9.70
N LEU A 99 29.62 -8.10 -8.45
CA LEU A 99 28.71 -7.79 -7.35
C LEU A 99 27.91 -6.51 -7.61
N LYS A 100 28.56 -5.43 -8.07
CA LYS A 100 27.87 -4.17 -8.42
C LYS A 100 26.81 -4.37 -9.51
N THR A 101 27.11 -5.13 -10.55
CA THR A 101 26.15 -5.45 -11.62
C THR A 101 24.94 -6.21 -11.08
N VAL A 102 25.17 -7.23 -10.25
CA VAL A 102 24.09 -8.03 -9.66
C VAL A 102 23.23 -7.19 -8.71
N LEU A 103 23.84 -6.41 -7.82
CA LEU A 103 23.13 -5.54 -6.88
C LEU A 103 22.27 -4.49 -7.60
N LYS A 104 22.80 -3.87 -8.67
CA LYS A 104 22.03 -2.92 -9.48
C LYS A 104 20.85 -3.60 -10.15
N GLY A 105 21.08 -4.75 -10.80
CA GLY A 105 20.00 -5.52 -11.42
C GLY A 105 18.92 -5.90 -10.42
N CYS A 106 19.30 -6.27 -9.21
CA CYS A 106 18.36 -6.54 -8.13
C CYS A 106 17.57 -5.32 -7.68
N ALA A 107 18.24 -4.16 -7.54
CA ALA A 107 17.56 -2.92 -7.21
C ALA A 107 16.46 -2.63 -8.25
N ASP A 108 16.79 -2.68 -9.54
CA ASP A 108 15.82 -2.46 -10.62
C ASP A 108 14.61 -3.42 -10.51
N LYS A 109 14.82 -4.67 -10.09
CA LYS A 109 13.73 -5.65 -9.88
C LYS A 109 12.83 -5.31 -8.71
N TYR A 110 13.36 -4.78 -7.62
CA TYR A 110 12.54 -4.26 -6.53
C TYR A 110 11.78 -2.98 -6.93
N SER A 111 12.34 -2.15 -7.81
CA SER A 111 11.59 -1.05 -8.41
C SER A 111 10.39 -1.56 -9.22
N TYR A 112 10.59 -2.59 -10.06
CA TYR A 112 9.48 -3.21 -10.82
C TYR A 112 8.45 -3.90 -9.93
N ALA A 113 8.89 -4.48 -8.81
CA ALA A 113 7.96 -5.00 -7.81
C ALA A 113 7.07 -3.89 -7.23
N ASN A 114 7.65 -2.72 -6.92
CA ASN A 114 6.87 -1.56 -6.49
C ASN A 114 5.90 -1.06 -7.56
N ASP A 115 6.33 -1.00 -8.82
CA ASP A 115 5.46 -0.61 -9.95
C ASP A 115 4.29 -1.58 -10.13
N ALA A 116 4.53 -2.89 -9.98
CA ALA A 116 3.49 -3.91 -10.01
C ALA A 116 2.50 -3.74 -8.87
N LEU A 117 2.97 -3.49 -7.64
CA LEU A 117 2.08 -3.22 -6.51
C LEU A 117 1.25 -1.95 -6.69
N GLN A 118 1.82 -0.91 -7.30
CA GLN A 118 1.05 0.27 -7.71
C GLN A 118 0.00 -0.09 -8.76
N GLY A 119 0.34 -0.96 -9.72
CA GLY A 119 -0.60 -1.56 -10.66
C GLY A 119 -1.74 -2.30 -9.94
N ALA A 120 -1.44 -3.08 -8.90
CA ALA A 120 -2.45 -3.77 -8.10
C ALA A 120 -3.44 -2.80 -7.45
N LEU A 121 -2.98 -1.66 -6.92
CA LEU A 121 -3.85 -0.61 -6.38
C LEU A 121 -4.77 -0.01 -7.45
N GLN A 122 -4.28 0.18 -8.67
CA GLN A 122 -5.10 0.66 -9.79
C GLN A 122 -6.17 -0.36 -10.15
N GLN A 123 -5.83 -1.66 -10.21
CA GLN A 123 -6.78 -2.72 -10.50
C GLN A 123 -7.84 -2.86 -9.39
N LEU A 124 -7.46 -2.71 -8.11
CA LEU A 124 -8.41 -2.64 -7.00
C LEU A 124 -9.40 -1.47 -7.15
N ALA A 125 -8.92 -0.30 -7.58
CA ALA A 125 -9.79 0.86 -7.80
C ALA A 125 -10.82 0.63 -8.91
N LEU A 126 -10.51 -0.24 -9.87
CA LEU A 126 -11.38 -0.67 -10.96
C LEU A 126 -12.21 -1.93 -10.62
N ASP A 127 -12.13 -2.43 -9.39
CA ASP A 127 -12.73 -3.69 -8.94
C ASP A 127 -12.32 -4.90 -9.81
N SER A 128 -11.13 -4.84 -10.40
CA SER A 128 -10.55 -5.88 -11.25
C SER A 128 -9.66 -6.81 -10.44
N TYR A 129 -10.28 -7.65 -9.60
CA TYR A 129 -9.56 -8.41 -8.57
C TYR A 129 -8.60 -9.46 -9.13
N ASP A 130 -8.96 -10.15 -10.22
CA ASP A 130 -8.07 -11.12 -10.88
C ASP A 130 -6.79 -10.44 -11.39
N TYR A 131 -6.91 -9.24 -11.97
CA TYR A 131 -5.76 -8.47 -12.41
C TYR A 131 -4.97 -7.89 -11.25
N ALA A 132 -5.62 -7.49 -10.15
CA ALA A 132 -4.93 -7.08 -8.93
C ALA A 132 -4.08 -8.24 -8.37
N TYR A 133 -4.61 -9.47 -8.36
CA TYR A 133 -3.89 -10.67 -7.94
C TYR A 133 -2.66 -10.93 -8.82
N VAL A 134 -2.82 -10.82 -10.15
CA VAL A 134 -1.70 -10.98 -11.10
C VAL A 134 -0.60 -9.95 -10.83
N GLN A 135 -0.96 -8.71 -10.54
CA GLN A 135 0.00 -7.65 -10.23
C GLN A 135 0.74 -7.92 -8.91
N VAL A 136 0.05 -8.37 -7.86
CA VAL A 136 0.69 -8.77 -6.60
C VAL A 136 1.63 -9.97 -6.80
N SER A 137 1.22 -10.94 -7.61
CA SER A 137 2.06 -12.12 -7.94
C SER A 137 3.32 -11.69 -8.69
N ALA A 138 3.19 -10.79 -9.67
CA ALA A 138 4.35 -10.24 -10.39
C ALA A 138 5.33 -9.52 -9.46
N ALA A 139 4.83 -8.84 -8.42
CA ALA A 139 5.68 -8.18 -7.43
C ALA A 139 6.58 -9.15 -6.64
N VAL A 140 6.14 -10.39 -6.45
CA VAL A 140 6.96 -11.45 -5.84
C VAL A 140 7.94 -12.03 -6.86
N ASP A 141 7.52 -12.21 -8.11
CA ASP A 141 8.35 -12.81 -9.16
C ASP A 141 9.52 -11.94 -9.61
N TYR A 142 9.36 -10.61 -9.62
CA TYR A 142 10.43 -9.72 -10.09
C TYR A 142 11.72 -9.88 -9.27
N PRO A 143 11.72 -9.80 -7.93
CA PRO A 143 12.95 -9.96 -7.14
C PRO A 143 13.49 -11.39 -7.12
N ASN A 144 12.65 -12.43 -7.29
CA ASN A 144 13.10 -13.83 -7.30
C ASN A 144 14.21 -14.11 -8.35
N VAL A 145 14.28 -13.31 -9.42
CA VAL A 145 15.35 -13.43 -10.43
C VAL A 145 16.74 -13.09 -9.87
N CYS A 146 16.83 -12.42 -8.72
CA CYS A 146 18.08 -12.11 -8.03
C CYS A 146 18.86 -13.37 -7.67
N HIS A 147 18.21 -14.42 -7.19
CA HIS A 147 18.86 -15.70 -6.90
C HIS A 147 19.62 -16.23 -8.12
N ASN A 148 18.98 -16.14 -9.29
CA ASN A 148 19.60 -16.57 -10.55
C ASN A 148 20.75 -15.66 -10.96
N ALA A 149 20.65 -14.35 -10.70
CA ALA A 149 21.74 -13.41 -10.97
C ALA A 149 22.97 -13.71 -10.10
N PHE A 150 22.80 -13.94 -8.80
CA PHE A 150 23.89 -14.32 -7.90
C PHE A 150 24.53 -15.66 -8.30
N LYS A 151 23.72 -16.67 -8.64
CA LYS A 151 24.21 -18.00 -9.07
C LYS A 151 25.04 -17.98 -10.37
N ARG A 152 24.85 -16.98 -11.23
CA ARG A 152 25.60 -16.85 -12.50
C ARG A 152 27.04 -16.42 -12.33
N TYR A 153 27.41 -15.81 -11.20
CA TYR A 153 28.76 -15.30 -10.96
C TYR A 153 29.46 -16.17 -9.90
N PRO A 154 30.47 -16.98 -10.30
CA PRO A 154 31.25 -17.77 -9.35
C PRO A 154 31.87 -16.88 -8.28
N GLY A 155 31.74 -17.29 -7.01
CA GLY A 155 32.26 -16.54 -5.85
C GLY A 155 31.26 -15.58 -5.21
N LEU A 156 30.13 -15.27 -5.87
CA LEU A 156 29.05 -14.54 -5.22
C LEU A 156 28.12 -15.50 -4.48
N THR A 157 27.69 -15.07 -3.29
CA THR A 157 26.70 -15.77 -2.47
C THR A 157 25.51 -14.84 -2.25
N TYR A 158 24.30 -15.39 -2.25
CA TYR A 158 23.10 -14.60 -2.00
C TYR A 158 23.13 -14.02 -0.57
N PRO A 159 23.04 -12.68 -0.38
CA PRO A 159 23.21 -12.07 0.92
C PRO A 159 22.07 -12.44 1.88
N PRO A 160 22.37 -12.84 3.14
CA PRO A 160 21.32 -13.17 4.12
C PRO A 160 20.34 -12.03 4.39
N GLU A 161 20.83 -10.78 4.45
CA GLU A 161 20.00 -9.59 4.63
C GLU A 161 19.04 -9.38 3.46
N LEU A 162 19.45 -9.72 2.23
CA LEU A 162 18.57 -9.65 1.07
C LEU A 162 17.49 -10.74 1.12
N ALA A 163 17.84 -11.94 1.59
CA ALA A 163 16.88 -13.04 1.77
C ALA A 163 15.78 -12.69 2.79
N LEU A 164 16.13 -12.02 3.88
CA LEU A 164 15.14 -11.56 4.87
C LEU A 164 14.17 -10.54 4.27
N ARG A 165 14.68 -9.61 3.45
CA ARG A 165 13.88 -8.57 2.78
C ARG A 165 12.96 -9.15 1.71
N GLU A 166 13.47 -10.10 0.93
CA GLU A 166 12.69 -10.88 -0.03
C GLU A 166 11.54 -11.62 0.66
N GLN A 167 11.84 -12.37 1.73
CA GLN A 167 10.82 -13.09 2.50
C GLN A 167 9.77 -12.14 3.10
N ALA A 168 10.18 -10.95 3.57
CA ALA A 168 9.27 -9.94 4.10
C ALA A 168 8.31 -9.41 3.02
N LEU A 169 8.81 -9.16 1.80
CA LEU A 169 7.97 -8.78 0.67
C LEU A 169 7.01 -9.92 0.28
N GLU A 170 7.52 -11.14 0.11
CA GLU A 170 6.74 -12.33 -0.26
C GLU A 170 5.60 -12.57 0.74
N SER A 171 5.89 -12.55 2.05
CA SER A 171 4.89 -12.79 3.09
C SER A 171 3.79 -11.72 3.09
N VAL A 172 4.14 -10.46 2.82
CA VAL A 172 3.16 -9.36 2.71
C VAL A 172 2.32 -9.49 1.44
N CYS A 173 2.93 -9.84 0.31
CA CYS A 173 2.22 -10.09 -0.94
C CYS A 173 1.26 -11.30 -0.82
N ASP A 174 1.67 -12.37 -0.15
CA ASP A 174 0.79 -13.51 0.17
C ASP A 174 -0.44 -13.09 0.99
N VAL A 175 -0.26 -12.17 1.96
CA VAL A 175 -1.38 -11.59 2.69
C VAL A 175 -2.28 -10.80 1.75
N ALA A 176 -1.70 -9.93 0.91
CA ALA A 176 -2.47 -9.12 -0.05
C ALA A 176 -3.31 -10.01 -0.97
N SER A 177 -2.70 -11.03 -1.58
CA SER A 177 -3.38 -12.01 -2.44
C SER A 177 -4.55 -12.69 -1.71
N GLY A 178 -4.34 -13.15 -0.47
CA GLY A 178 -5.39 -13.79 0.32
C GLY A 178 -6.56 -12.86 0.68
N ILE A 179 -6.34 -11.54 0.74
CA ILE A 179 -7.41 -10.55 0.93
C ILE A 179 -8.10 -10.27 -0.41
N ILE A 180 -7.35 -10.14 -1.52
CA ILE A 180 -7.89 -9.93 -2.87
C ILE A 180 -8.81 -11.11 -3.27
N ASP A 181 -8.42 -12.34 -2.95
CA ASP A 181 -9.22 -13.55 -3.19
C ASP A 181 -10.56 -13.57 -2.45
N LEU A 182 -10.73 -12.76 -1.41
CA LEU A 182 -12.05 -12.57 -0.75
C LEU A 182 -12.96 -11.63 -1.54
N LEU A 183 -12.38 -10.70 -2.31
CA LEU A 183 -13.12 -9.69 -3.06
C LEU A 183 -13.64 -10.24 -4.40
N GLY A 184 -12.91 -11.19 -5.00
CA GLY A 184 -13.31 -11.85 -6.25
C GLY A 184 -14.37 -12.95 -6.12
N ARG A 185 -14.95 -13.16 -4.92
CA ARG A 185 -15.95 -14.21 -4.66
C ARG A 185 -17.38 -13.69 -4.64
#